data_AF-A0AAX4HPK2-F1
#
_entry.id   AF-A0AAX4HPK2-F1
#
_cell.length_a   1.000
_cell.length_b   1.000
_cell.length_c   1.000
_cell.angle_alpha   90.00
_cell.angle_beta   90.00
_cell.angle_gamma   90.00
#
_symmetry.space_group_name_H-M   'P 1'
#
loop_
_entity.id
_entity.type
_entity.pdbx_description
1 polymer ?
#
loop_
_entity_poly.entity_id
_entity_poly.type
_entity_poly.pdbx_seq_one_letter_code
_entity_poly.pdbx_strand_id
1 'polypeptide(L)'
;MNKYLLVLATLSLFSLSAFSADLVKRCEVNLPAMEAGDIDIKMDIKVFKQDGVLSSTIVQTVDGVSVPLDSSAEMISYEIREGLKANLESEDLNQGEKLIVHAMTVEADKDLSKIFSSGIKSLKLIRKVNTYVIDEETNMGSATIVEAMDKKGKIIGSFLGGFVVRPCR
;
A
#
# COMPACT_ATOMS: atom_id res chain seq x y z
N MET A 1 17.90 15.65 70.67
CA MET A 1 18.09 16.52 69.51
C MET A 1 19.02 15.83 68.52
N ASN A 2 18.51 15.35 67.39
CA ASN A 2 19.20 15.46 66.11
C ASN A 2 18.24 15.12 64.98
N LYS A 3 17.97 16.15 64.18
CA LYS A 3 17.11 16.15 62.99
C LYS A 3 18.01 15.83 61.80
N TYR A 4 17.81 14.71 61.13
CA TYR A 4 18.30 14.52 59.77
C TYR A 4 17.12 14.15 58.88
N LEU A 5 16.59 15.19 58.25
CA LEU A 5 15.56 15.14 57.24
C LEU A 5 16.23 14.61 55.96
N LEU A 6 16.03 13.34 55.65
CA LEU A 6 16.51 12.72 54.42
C LEU A 6 15.57 13.16 53.28
N VAL A 7 15.97 14.19 52.53
CA VAL A 7 15.25 14.62 51.33
C VAL A 7 15.58 13.63 50.21
N LEU A 8 14.69 12.65 50.02
CA LEU A 8 14.71 11.78 48.84
C LEU A 8 14.32 12.61 47.61
N ALA A 9 15.34 13.08 46.88
CA ALA A 9 15.19 13.61 45.54
C ALA A 9 14.73 12.47 44.62
N THR A 10 13.43 12.40 44.37
CA THR A 10 12.84 11.53 43.37
C THR A 10 13.22 12.08 41.99
N LEU A 11 14.31 11.56 41.42
CA LEU A 11 14.61 11.71 40.01
C LEU A 11 13.47 11.04 39.22
N SER A 12 12.48 11.84 38.81
CA SER A 12 11.53 11.45 37.77
C SER A 12 12.30 11.35 36.46
N LEU A 13 12.83 10.16 36.17
CA LEU A 13 13.24 9.79 34.81
C LEU A 13 11.98 9.83 33.93
N PHE A 14 11.75 10.96 33.28
CA PHE A 14 10.90 10.99 32.09
C PHE A 14 11.58 10.12 31.05
N SER A 15 11.13 8.87 30.95
CA SER A 15 11.45 8.00 29.84
C SER A 15 10.80 8.64 28.62
N LEU A 16 11.58 9.39 27.85
CA LEU A 16 11.22 9.74 26.48
C LEU A 16 11.14 8.41 25.73
N SER A 17 9.97 7.78 25.75
CA SER A 17 9.65 6.73 24.80
C SER A 17 9.73 7.39 23.43
N ALA A 18 10.84 7.14 22.72
CA ALA A 18 10.92 7.45 21.31
C ALA A 18 9.77 6.70 20.65
N PHE A 19 8.71 7.44 20.30
CA PHE A 19 7.58 6.93 19.55
C PHE A 19 8.10 6.56 18.17
N SER A 20 8.51 5.31 18.01
CA SER A 20 8.92 4.76 16.72
C SER A 20 7.67 4.61 15.88
N ALA A 21 7.68 5.18 14.68
CA ALA A 21 6.65 4.87 13.69
C ALA A 21 6.81 3.40 13.25
N ASP A 22 5.72 2.64 13.27
CA ASP A 22 5.72 1.23 12.87
C ASP A 22 5.52 1.13 11.37
N LEU A 23 6.43 0.45 10.66
CA LEU A 23 6.23 0.11 9.25
C LEU A 23 5.10 -0.93 9.13
N VAL A 24 3.94 -0.52 8.63
CA VAL A 24 2.77 -1.40 8.49
C VAL A 24 2.67 -2.04 7.12
N LYS A 25 3.14 -1.34 6.08
CA LYS A 25 3.14 -1.87 4.72
C LYS A 25 4.32 -1.35 3.93
N ARG A 26 4.87 -2.20 3.08
CA ARG A 26 5.85 -1.83 2.07
C ARG A 26 5.42 -2.42 0.73
N CYS A 27 5.63 -1.67 -0.34
CA CYS A 27 5.43 -2.11 -1.70
C CYS A 27 6.59 -1.61 -2.55
N GLU A 28 7.49 -2.51 -2.93
CA GLU A 28 8.49 -2.24 -3.96
C GLU A 28 7.96 -2.67 -5.33
N VAL A 29 7.95 -1.74 -6.29
CA VAL A 29 7.58 -2.00 -7.68
C VAL A 29 8.62 -1.45 -8.64
N ASN A 30 8.75 -2.12 -9.79
CA ASN A 30 9.43 -1.55 -10.95
C ASN A 30 8.37 -1.25 -12.01
N LEU A 31 8.26 0.02 -12.40
CA LEU A 31 7.39 0.49 -13.46
C LEU A 31 8.22 0.52 -14.75
N PRO A 32 7.90 -0.34 -15.73
CA PRO A 32 8.64 -0.35 -16.98
C PRO A 32 8.44 0.98 -17.72
N ALA A 33 9.49 1.39 -18.41
CA ALA A 33 9.44 2.41 -19.47
C ALA A 33 8.19 2.23 -20.36
N MET A 34 7.37 3.28 -20.51
CA MET A 34 6.14 3.20 -21.33
C MET A 34 6.43 3.47 -22.81
N GLU A 35 7.47 4.26 -23.11
CA GLU A 35 7.95 4.49 -24.48
C GLU A 35 9.38 3.99 -24.69
N ALA A 36 9.73 3.71 -25.95
CA ALA A 36 11.08 3.28 -26.32
C ALA A 36 12.08 4.43 -26.08
N GLY A 37 12.91 4.29 -25.05
CA GLY A 37 13.89 5.30 -24.63
C GLY A 37 13.65 5.86 -23.24
N ASP A 38 12.50 5.56 -22.62
CA ASP A 38 12.25 5.89 -21.22
C ASP A 38 13.05 4.98 -20.26
N ILE A 39 13.17 5.44 -19.03
CA ILE A 39 13.89 4.74 -17.96
C ILE A 39 12.89 4.05 -17.03
N ASP A 40 13.23 2.83 -16.64
CA ASP A 40 12.51 2.09 -15.60
C ASP A 40 12.47 2.88 -14.28
N ILE A 41 11.28 3.10 -13.75
CA ILE A 41 11.09 3.79 -12.48
C ILE A 41 10.95 2.75 -11.38
N LYS A 42 11.93 2.70 -10.47
CA LYS A 42 11.79 1.92 -9.24
C LYS A 42 11.08 2.76 -8.19
N MET A 43 10.06 2.19 -7.56
CA MET A 43 9.29 2.86 -6.54
C MET A 43 9.25 1.98 -5.28
N ASP A 44 9.66 2.55 -4.14
CA ASP A 44 9.55 1.94 -2.81
C ASP A 44 8.55 2.75 -1.99
N ILE A 45 7.34 2.22 -1.85
CA ILE A 45 6.27 2.85 -1.07
C ILE A 45 6.27 2.22 0.32
N LYS A 46 6.43 3.03 1.35
CA LYS A 46 6.34 2.61 2.76
C LYS A 46 5.19 3.33 3.43
N VAL A 47 4.35 2.58 4.13
CA VAL A 47 3.28 3.11 4.96
C VAL A 47 3.64 2.88 6.41
N PHE A 48 3.63 3.95 7.19
CA PHE A 48 3.94 3.94 8.60
C PHE A 48 2.69 4.24 9.42
N LYS A 49 2.63 3.70 10.64
CA LYS A 49 1.61 4.03 11.63
C LYS A 49 2.27 4.65 12.85
N GLN A 50 1.80 5.82 13.24
CA GLN A 50 2.22 6.50 14.45
C GLN A 50 0.99 7.07 15.15
N ASP A 51 0.78 6.67 16.41
CA ASP A 51 -0.33 7.15 17.24
C ASP A 51 -1.72 6.99 16.58
N GLY A 52 -1.90 5.93 15.79
CA GLY A 52 -3.13 5.64 15.07
C GLY A 52 -3.25 6.31 13.70
N VAL A 53 -2.40 7.29 13.39
CA VAL A 53 -2.35 7.99 12.11
C VAL A 53 -1.45 7.23 11.13
N LEU A 54 -1.89 7.14 9.87
CA LEU A 54 -1.11 6.54 8.80
C LEU A 54 -0.45 7.65 7.96
N SER A 55 0.81 7.45 7.64
CA SER A 55 1.58 8.28 6.71
C SER A 55 2.32 7.39 5.71
N SER A 56 2.81 7.98 4.63
CA SER A 56 3.61 7.25 3.67
C SER A 56 4.83 8.03 3.21
N THR A 57 5.85 7.28 2.80
CA THR A 57 7.00 7.79 2.07
C THR A 57 7.14 6.97 0.80
N ILE A 58 7.14 7.65 -0.35
CA ILE A 58 7.41 7.07 -1.65
C ILE A 58 8.84 7.46 -2.04
N VAL A 59 9.70 6.49 -2.29
CA VAL A 59 11.02 6.75 -2.88
C VAL A 59 10.99 6.33 -4.34
N GLN A 60 11.08 7.30 -5.25
CA GLN A 60 11.19 7.05 -6.68
C GLN A 60 12.67 7.13 -7.07
N THR A 61 13.18 6.10 -7.74
CA THR A 61 14.53 6.10 -8.31
C THR A 61 14.44 6.16 -9.83
N VAL A 62 14.93 7.25 -10.41
CA VAL A 62 15.04 7.49 -11.86
C VAL A 62 16.50 7.79 -12.17
N ASP A 63 17.12 7.03 -13.09
CA ASP A 63 18.56 7.16 -13.41
C ASP A 63 19.50 7.11 -12.21
N GLY A 64 19.14 6.32 -11.20
CA GLY A 64 19.93 6.20 -9.96
C GLY A 64 19.79 7.37 -9.00
N VAL A 65 19.01 8.41 -9.35
CA VAL A 65 18.65 9.50 -8.46
C VAL A 65 17.37 9.12 -7.71
N SER A 66 17.44 9.11 -6.38
CA SER A 66 16.29 8.81 -5.52
C SER A 66 15.66 10.08 -4.97
N VAL A 67 14.37 10.24 -5.21
CA VAL A 67 13.56 11.37 -4.70
C VAL A 67 12.54 10.82 -3.70
N PRO A 68 12.67 11.14 -2.40
CA PRO A 68 11.63 10.83 -1.43
C PRO A 68 10.47 11.83 -1.54
N LEU A 69 9.25 11.33 -1.45
CA LEU A 69 8.01 12.09 -1.42
C LEU A 69 7.21 11.58 -0.22
N ASP A 70 7.03 12.44 0.77
CA ASP A 70 6.19 12.13 1.93
C ASP A 70 4.73 12.52 1.63
N SER A 71 3.80 11.66 2.00
CA SER A 71 2.37 11.88 1.77
C SER A 71 1.51 11.29 2.90
N SER A 72 0.22 11.61 2.90
CA SER A 72 -0.75 10.96 3.77
C SER A 72 -1.01 9.53 3.29
N ALA A 73 -1.56 8.71 4.17
CA ALA A 73 -2.09 7.41 3.79
C ALA A 73 -3.39 7.12 4.55
N GLU A 74 -4.31 6.41 3.90
CA GLU A 74 -5.52 5.90 4.53
C GLU A 74 -5.60 4.39 4.30
N MET A 75 -6.03 3.64 5.32
CA MET A 75 -6.32 2.22 5.19
C MET A 75 -7.82 1.98 5.27
N ILE A 76 -8.36 1.36 4.23
CA ILE A 76 -9.77 0.99 4.15
C ILE A 76 -9.86 -0.51 3.86
N SER A 77 -10.74 -1.21 4.59
CA SER A 77 -11.02 -2.62 4.37
C SER A 77 -12.29 -2.79 3.55
N TYR A 78 -12.23 -3.63 2.52
CA TYR A 78 -13.40 -3.99 1.71
C TYR A 78 -13.58 -5.50 1.66
N GLU A 79 -14.84 -5.94 1.80
CA GLU A 79 -15.25 -7.29 1.43
C GLU A 79 -15.43 -7.37 -0.09
N ILE A 80 -15.06 -8.51 -0.67
CA ILE A 80 -15.05 -8.75 -2.11
C ILE A 80 -16.05 -9.85 -2.45
N ARG A 81 -17.05 -9.52 -3.29
CA ARG A 81 -18.07 -10.48 -3.70
C ARG A 81 -17.47 -11.60 -4.57
N GLU A 82 -18.13 -12.75 -4.55
CA GLU A 82 -17.79 -13.82 -5.47
C GLU A 82 -18.24 -13.49 -6.89
N GLY A 83 -17.64 -14.15 -7.88
CA GLY A 83 -18.11 -14.05 -9.27
C GLY A 83 -17.71 -12.79 -10.02
N LEU A 84 -16.79 -11.98 -9.48
CA LEU A 84 -16.14 -10.89 -10.23
C LEU A 84 -15.46 -11.44 -11.50
N LYS A 85 -15.53 -10.65 -12.58
CA LYS A 85 -14.98 -10.96 -13.90
C LYS A 85 -14.25 -9.75 -14.45
N ALA A 86 -13.30 -9.99 -15.34
CA ALA A 86 -12.70 -8.96 -16.17
C ALA A 86 -13.77 -8.21 -16.99
N ASN A 87 -13.56 -6.92 -17.23
CA ASN A 87 -14.46 -6.01 -17.95
C ASN A 87 -15.87 -5.92 -17.34
N LEU A 88 -16.01 -6.20 -16.06
CA LEU A 88 -17.29 -6.02 -15.35
C LEU A 88 -17.50 -4.53 -15.08
N GLU A 89 -18.29 -3.89 -15.93
CA GLU A 89 -18.78 -2.53 -15.68
C GLU A 89 -20.03 -2.60 -14.81
N SER A 90 -19.92 -2.15 -13.55
CA SER A 90 -21.03 -2.12 -12.60
C SER A 90 -20.84 -0.97 -11.62
N GLU A 91 -21.84 -0.10 -11.52
CA GLU A 91 -21.83 1.05 -10.59
C GLU A 91 -21.87 0.61 -9.11
N ASP A 92 -22.38 -0.59 -8.83
CA ASP A 92 -22.51 -1.16 -7.48
C ASP A 92 -21.20 -1.76 -6.92
N LEU A 93 -20.07 -1.64 -7.63
CA LEU A 93 -18.79 -2.14 -7.11
C LEU A 93 -18.24 -1.19 -6.04
N ASN A 94 -17.83 -1.75 -4.89
CA ASN A 94 -17.05 -0.98 -3.93
C ASN A 94 -15.62 -0.73 -4.47
N GLN A 95 -14.86 0.18 -3.86
CA GLN A 95 -13.54 0.56 -4.37
C GLN A 95 -12.55 -0.62 -4.42
N GLY A 96 -12.55 -1.49 -3.41
CA GLY A 96 -11.73 -2.71 -3.43
C GLY A 96 -12.08 -3.62 -4.60
N GLU A 97 -13.38 -3.82 -4.87
CA GLU A 97 -13.85 -4.60 -6.01
C GLU A 97 -13.44 -3.97 -7.34
N LYS A 98 -13.54 -2.64 -7.49
CA LYS A 98 -13.07 -1.92 -8.68
C LYS A 98 -11.58 -2.17 -8.96
N LEU A 99 -10.74 -2.12 -7.92
CA LEU A 99 -9.30 -2.41 -8.05
C LEU A 99 -9.04 -3.87 -8.44
N ILE A 100 -9.80 -4.82 -7.90
CA ILE A 100 -9.69 -6.24 -8.29
C ILE A 100 -10.17 -6.45 -9.73
N VAL A 101 -11.31 -5.87 -10.13
CA VAL A 101 -11.81 -5.97 -11.52
C VAL A 101 -10.82 -5.35 -12.48
N HIS A 102 -10.26 -4.18 -12.16
CA HIS A 102 -9.22 -3.55 -12.98
C HIS A 102 -8.00 -4.47 -13.17
N ALA A 103 -7.50 -5.07 -12.08
CA ALA A 103 -6.41 -6.05 -12.16
C ALA A 103 -6.80 -7.29 -12.99
N MET A 104 -8.02 -7.82 -12.84
CA MET A 104 -8.52 -8.93 -13.66
C MET A 104 -8.60 -8.55 -15.14
N THR A 105 -9.03 -7.33 -15.46
CA THR A 105 -9.12 -6.80 -16.82
C THR A 105 -7.74 -6.69 -17.47
N VAL A 106 -6.80 -6.08 -16.76
CA VAL A 106 -5.41 -5.92 -17.22
C VAL A 106 -4.75 -7.28 -17.46
N GLU A 107 -4.94 -8.25 -16.55
CA GLU A 107 -4.36 -9.60 -16.69
C GLU A 107 -5.07 -10.47 -17.76
N ALA A 108 -6.31 -10.15 -18.10
CA ALA A 108 -7.03 -10.84 -19.16
C ALA A 108 -6.64 -10.36 -20.57
N ASP A 109 -6.13 -9.12 -20.69
CA ASP A 109 -5.63 -8.58 -21.94
C ASP A 109 -4.23 -9.11 -22.26
N LYS A 110 -4.02 -9.63 -23.48
CA LYS A 110 -2.76 -10.30 -23.87
C LYS A 110 -1.56 -9.38 -23.98
N ASP A 111 -1.77 -8.09 -24.24
CA ASP A 111 -0.69 -7.15 -24.43
C ASP A 111 -0.38 -6.42 -23.13
N LEU A 112 -1.41 -6.02 -22.38
CA LEU A 112 -1.22 -5.42 -21.07
C LEU A 112 -0.65 -6.41 -20.05
N SER A 113 -1.08 -7.69 -20.05
CA SER A 113 -0.60 -8.72 -19.11
C SER A 113 0.90 -9.01 -19.20
N LYS A 114 1.56 -8.65 -20.32
CA LYS A 114 3.02 -8.77 -20.46
C LYS A 114 3.76 -7.71 -19.63
N ILE A 115 3.12 -6.58 -19.37
CA ILE A 115 3.70 -5.39 -18.75
C ILE A 115 3.18 -5.23 -17.32
N PHE A 116 1.89 -5.46 -17.12
CA PHE A 116 1.17 -5.25 -15.88
C PHE A 116 0.59 -6.57 -15.36
N SER A 117 0.75 -6.82 -14.07
CA SER A 117 0.20 -7.99 -13.38
C SER A 117 0.18 -7.73 -11.89
N SER A 118 -0.78 -8.28 -11.18
CA SER A 118 -0.83 -8.27 -9.72
C SER A 118 0.19 -9.23 -9.09
N GLY A 119 0.69 -10.21 -9.86
CA GLY A 119 1.49 -11.33 -9.35
C GLY A 119 0.72 -12.33 -8.47
N ILE A 120 -0.61 -12.16 -8.30
CA ILE A 120 -1.45 -13.10 -7.54
C ILE A 120 -1.95 -14.19 -8.48
N LYS A 121 -1.63 -15.46 -8.17
CA LYS A 121 -1.97 -16.62 -9.02
C LYS A 121 -3.45 -16.71 -9.43
N SER A 122 -4.36 -16.28 -8.56
CA SER A 122 -5.80 -16.25 -8.86
C SER A 122 -6.52 -15.17 -8.06
N LEU A 123 -6.79 -14.04 -8.71
CA LEU A 123 -7.59 -12.94 -8.16
C LEU A 123 -9.01 -13.39 -7.73
N LYS A 124 -9.54 -14.48 -8.30
CA LYS A 124 -10.85 -15.06 -7.94
C LYS A 124 -10.93 -15.62 -6.52
N LEU A 125 -9.79 -15.82 -5.84
CA LEU A 125 -9.74 -16.33 -4.47
C LEU A 125 -9.89 -15.22 -3.42
N ILE A 126 -9.78 -13.96 -3.84
CA ILE A 126 -9.84 -12.80 -2.95
C ILE A 126 -11.25 -12.67 -2.40
N ARG A 127 -11.37 -12.52 -1.09
CA ARG A 127 -12.63 -12.25 -0.39
C ARG A 127 -12.58 -11.00 0.47
N LYS A 128 -11.39 -10.53 0.79
CA LYS A 128 -11.19 -9.28 1.50
C LYS A 128 -9.93 -8.61 0.98
N VAL A 129 -9.94 -7.28 0.97
CA VAL A 129 -8.75 -6.48 0.73
C VAL A 129 -8.61 -5.41 1.82
N ASN A 130 -7.36 -5.13 2.18
CA ASN A 130 -7.02 -3.84 2.78
C ASN A 130 -6.37 -2.98 1.69
N THR A 131 -6.90 -1.80 1.45
CA THR A 131 -6.34 -0.83 0.53
C THR A 131 -5.63 0.25 1.33
N TYR A 132 -4.36 0.50 1.03
CA TYR A 132 -3.61 1.64 1.53
C TYR A 132 -3.58 2.70 0.42
N VAL A 133 -4.47 3.67 0.51
CA VAL A 133 -4.57 4.77 -0.45
C VAL A 133 -3.51 5.79 -0.08
N ILE A 134 -2.65 6.11 -1.04
CA ILE A 134 -1.55 7.06 -0.87
C ILE A 134 -1.95 8.36 -1.56
N ASP A 135 -1.94 9.45 -0.79
CA ASP A 135 -2.40 10.77 -1.22
C ASP A 135 -3.88 10.82 -1.64
N GLU A 136 -4.34 12.01 -2.00
CA GLU A 136 -5.67 12.24 -2.58
C GLU A 136 -5.76 11.72 -4.03
N GLU A 137 -6.98 11.38 -4.45
CA GLU A 137 -7.24 10.92 -5.82
C GLU A 137 -7.00 12.05 -6.83
N THR A 138 -6.10 11.81 -7.79
CA THR A 138 -5.84 12.73 -8.90
C THR A 138 -6.66 12.36 -10.13
N ASN A 139 -6.58 13.16 -11.20
CA ASN A 139 -7.18 12.80 -12.50
C ASN A 139 -6.63 11.49 -13.10
N MET A 140 -5.48 11.00 -12.61
CA MET A 140 -4.87 9.72 -12.99
C MET A 140 -5.22 8.59 -12.00
N GLY A 141 -6.08 8.86 -11.01
CA GLY A 141 -6.37 8.00 -9.87
C GLY A 141 -5.40 8.23 -8.71
N SER A 142 -5.49 7.38 -7.69
CA SER A 142 -4.58 7.33 -6.54
C SER A 142 -3.68 6.10 -6.62
N ALA A 143 -2.45 6.21 -6.09
CA ALA A 143 -1.60 5.05 -5.89
C ALA A 143 -2.14 4.26 -4.69
N THR A 144 -2.57 3.01 -4.91
CA THR A 144 -3.18 2.20 -3.85
C THR A 144 -2.46 0.87 -3.69
N ILE A 145 -1.92 0.59 -2.51
CA ILE A 145 -1.43 -0.76 -2.21
C ILE A 145 -2.63 -1.62 -1.83
N VAL A 146 -2.87 -2.70 -2.58
CA VAL A 146 -3.93 -3.67 -2.31
C VAL A 146 -3.31 -4.89 -1.64
N GLU A 147 -3.61 -5.10 -0.36
CA GLU A 147 -3.31 -6.34 0.36
C GLU A 147 -4.49 -7.30 0.26
N ALA A 148 -4.29 -8.41 -0.46
CA ALA A 148 -5.35 -9.33 -0.82
C ALA A 148 -5.40 -10.55 0.10
N MET A 149 -6.60 -10.91 0.55
CA MET A 149 -6.84 -12.01 1.46
C MET A 149 -7.86 -12.99 0.91
N ASP A 150 -7.67 -14.28 1.20
CA ASP A 150 -8.64 -15.32 0.88
C ASP A 150 -9.82 -15.37 1.88
N LYS A 151 -10.76 -16.30 1.64
CA LYS A 151 -11.93 -16.52 2.52
C LYS A 151 -11.60 -16.88 3.98
N LYS A 152 -10.36 -17.28 4.27
CA LYS A 152 -9.90 -17.63 5.62
C LYS A 152 -9.17 -16.45 6.28
N GLY A 153 -9.10 -15.30 5.62
CA GLY A 153 -8.33 -14.14 6.07
C GLY A 153 -6.82 -14.31 5.87
N LYS A 154 -6.36 -15.31 5.11
CA LYS A 154 -4.94 -15.48 4.82
C LYS A 154 -4.54 -14.50 3.72
N ILE A 155 -3.49 -13.73 3.95
CA ILE A 155 -2.87 -12.90 2.90
C ILE A 155 -2.32 -13.81 1.81
N ILE A 156 -2.77 -13.58 0.58
CA ILE A 156 -2.36 -14.35 -0.62
C ILE A 156 -1.50 -13.56 -1.59
N GLY A 157 -1.31 -12.27 -1.32
CA GLY A 157 -0.41 -11.40 -2.07
C GLY A 157 -0.72 -9.93 -1.84
N SER A 158 0.06 -9.06 -2.46
CA SER A 158 -0.23 -7.63 -2.52
C SER A 158 0.24 -7.06 -3.84
N PHE A 159 -0.44 -6.04 -4.33
CA PHE A 159 -0.08 -5.37 -5.57
C PHE A 159 -0.37 -3.88 -5.46
N LEU A 160 0.40 -3.08 -6.19
CA LEU A 160 0.07 -1.69 -6.46
C LEU A 160 -1.06 -1.66 -7.49
N GLY A 161 -2.17 -1.02 -7.14
CA GLY A 161 -3.34 -0.76 -7.98
C GLY A 161 -3.57 0.74 -8.15
N GLY A 162 -4.64 1.09 -8.87
CA GLY A 162 -4.95 2.46 -9.31
C GLY A 162 -4.64 2.58 -10.79
N PHE A 163 -3.68 3.43 -11.15
CA PHE A 163 -3.26 3.62 -12.54
C PHE A 163 -2.51 2.41 -13.13
N VAL A 164 -1.69 1.74 -12.31
CA VAL A 164 -0.87 0.58 -12.71
C VAL A 164 -1.23 -0.64 -11.86
N VAL A 165 -1.01 -1.82 -12.42
CA VAL A 165 -1.14 -3.11 -11.72
C VAL A 165 0.21 -3.79 -11.68
N ARG A 166 0.87 -3.81 -10.50
CA ARG A 166 2.21 -4.38 -10.32
C ARG A 166 2.33 -5.13 -8.98
N PRO A 167 3.02 -6.28 -8.92
CA PRO A 167 3.15 -7.00 -7.65
C PRO A 167 4.02 -6.19 -6.67
N CYS A 168 3.59 -6.11 -5.43
CA CYS A 168 4.42 -5.60 -4.35
C CYS A 168 5.39 -6.71 -3.91
N ARG A 169 6.69 -6.40 -3.87
CA ARG A 169 7.73 -7.29 -3.32
C ARG A 169 8.04 -6.97 -1.86
#